data_AF-A0A102DEF8-F1
#
_entry.id   AF-A0A102DEF8-F1
#
_cell.length_a   1.000
_cell.length_b   1.000
_cell.length_c   1.000
_cell.angle_alpha   90.00
_cell.angle_beta   90.00
_cell.angle_gamma   90.00
#
_symmetry.space_group_name_H-M   'P 1'
#
loop_
_entity.id
_entity.type
_entity.pdbx_description
1 polymer ?
#
loop_
_entity_poly.entity_id
_entity_poly.type
_entity_poly.pdbx_seq_one_letter_code
_entity_poly.pdbx_strand_id
1 'polypeptide(L)'
;MWVRSLQGQMMLAIAAALLVAQGLSAWFIWREVHERHIAGLVNGAAMRMFDGRLQGPRPDNGAGPDAHGDHPDHGPPMGPPMGMPPGPPDEGLHLPRGLRVHVDAASPEQAGDTHLTEVETALRDVLVAQGETPGQLLVVQREAASDPLLHPAVPELRVRFRLTGDRTLPPLVVASERRPDGTWITVRSFNPSNESMLFARLLRQTLLIYLLLVGVVALILRRITRPLQALTRRIERFAADPGSSDPLQPQGPEDIQRLIAAHNAMQARLSTLLDEKDVMLGAIGHDLKTPLATLRVRIEAVVDDVERARMAATIEDINRSLDDILSLARVGRPSDPIEVTELSALVTDVIGEYEDMGDDVVLTQTERTVAPVRATWLRRALRNLVSNSLRYGHRARVRLHREAREAVLVVDDDGPGIPEDAIARMMEPFTRLDPSRNTGTGGAGLGLTLARAIADQHGGSLSLANRFEQGRIVGLTATLRLPLV
;
A
#
# COMPACT_ATOMS: atom_id res chain seq x y z
N MET A 1 -0.16 -5.07 7.24
CA MET A 1 -0.92 -4.74 6.02
C MET A 1 -0.11 -4.08 4.91
N TRP A 2 0.91 -3.25 5.21
CA TRP A 2 1.70 -2.55 4.17
C TRP A 2 2.38 -3.45 3.13
N VAL A 3 2.96 -4.59 3.54
CA VAL A 3 3.75 -5.49 2.67
C VAL A 3 2.93 -6.25 1.62
N ARG A 4 1.60 -6.36 1.81
CA ARG A 4 0.70 -7.05 0.86
C ARG A 4 0.18 -6.14 -0.27
N SER A 5 0.37 -4.83 -0.17
CA SER A 5 -0.07 -3.90 -1.22
C SER A 5 1.00 -3.76 -2.29
N LEU A 6 0.62 -3.71 -3.58
CA LEU A 6 1.53 -3.45 -4.72
C LEU A 6 2.38 -2.19 -4.46
N GLN A 7 1.76 -1.16 -3.87
CA GLN A 7 2.44 0.06 -3.44
C GLN A 7 3.54 -0.20 -2.41
N GLY A 8 3.26 -1.00 -1.40
CA GLY A 8 4.24 -1.36 -0.36
C GLY A 8 5.39 -2.18 -0.91
N GLN A 9 5.12 -3.09 -1.84
CA GLN A 9 6.15 -3.89 -2.52
C GLN A 9 7.06 -3.03 -3.41
N MET A 10 6.50 -2.13 -4.22
CA MET A 10 7.29 -1.19 -5.03
C MET A 10 8.09 -0.22 -4.16
N MET A 11 7.51 0.32 -3.08
CA MET A 11 8.24 1.15 -2.12
C MET A 11 9.42 0.39 -1.50
N LEU A 12 9.20 -0.85 -1.06
CA LEU A 12 10.24 -1.67 -0.46
C LEU A 12 11.35 -1.99 -1.47
N ALA A 13 10.99 -2.35 -2.71
CA ALA A 13 11.93 -2.66 -3.77
C ALA A 13 12.78 -1.44 -4.15
N ILE A 14 12.16 -0.27 -4.32
CA ILE A 14 12.89 0.96 -4.66
C ILE A 14 13.75 1.40 -3.47
N ALA A 15 13.23 1.39 -2.23
CA ALA A 15 14.02 1.73 -1.05
C ALA A 15 15.22 0.80 -0.88
N ALA A 16 15.04 -0.51 -1.10
CA ALA A 16 16.12 -1.49 -1.05
C ALA A 16 17.17 -1.24 -2.14
N ALA A 17 16.75 -1.00 -3.39
CA ALA A 17 17.67 -0.69 -4.49
C ALA A 17 18.48 0.59 -4.22
N LEU A 18 17.83 1.63 -3.68
CA LEU A 18 18.51 2.88 -3.32
C LEU A 18 19.48 2.70 -2.15
N LEU A 19 19.11 1.90 -1.15
CA LEU A 19 19.98 1.59 -0.02
C LEU A 19 21.23 0.83 -0.46
N VAL A 20 21.08 -0.14 -1.38
CA VAL A 20 22.21 -0.85 -1.99
C VAL A 20 23.10 0.10 -2.80
N ALA A 21 22.52 0.93 -3.66
CA ALA A 21 23.28 1.87 -4.48
C ALA A 21 24.07 2.88 -3.64
N GLN A 22 23.46 3.39 -2.57
CA GLN A 22 24.14 4.31 -1.66
C GLN A 22 25.17 3.64 -0.76
N GLY A 23 24.91 2.41 -0.32
CA GLY A 23 25.89 1.61 0.41
C GLY A 23 27.14 1.38 -0.42
N LEU A 24 26.98 1.00 -1.70
CA LEU A 24 28.07 0.87 -2.66
C LEU A 24 28.81 2.20 -2.86
N SER A 25 28.09 3.29 -3.07
CA SER A 25 28.71 4.62 -3.24
C SER A 25 29.51 5.04 -2.00
N ALA A 26 28.98 4.81 -0.79
CA ALA A 26 29.68 5.12 0.45
C ALA A 26 30.94 4.25 0.63
N TRP A 27 30.84 2.97 0.28
CA TRP A 27 31.98 2.05 0.33
C TRP A 27 33.09 2.43 -0.64
N PHE A 28 32.77 2.80 -1.89
CA PHE A 28 33.77 3.27 -2.86
C PHE A 28 34.49 4.53 -2.40
N ILE A 29 33.74 5.49 -1.84
CA ILE A 29 34.34 6.72 -1.31
C ILE A 29 35.25 6.40 -0.11
N TRP A 30 34.81 5.54 0.81
CA TRP A 30 35.62 5.11 1.95
C TRP A 30 36.92 4.44 1.49
N ARG A 31 36.82 3.50 0.55
CA ARG A 31 37.97 2.79 -0.01
C ARG A 31 38.98 3.76 -0.64
N GLU A 32 38.52 4.70 -1.46
CA GLU A 32 39.37 5.68 -2.13
C GLU A 32 40.08 6.62 -1.13
N VAL A 33 39.36 7.08 -0.10
CA VAL A 33 39.95 7.93 0.95
C VAL A 33 41.00 7.15 1.74
N HIS A 34 40.70 5.89 2.08
CA HIS A 34 41.59 5.01 2.83
C HIS A 34 42.86 4.65 2.02
N GLU A 35 42.72 4.31 0.74
CA GLU A 35 43.87 4.03 -0.14
C GLU A 35 44.77 5.27 -0.30
N ARG A 36 44.21 6.47 -0.46
CA ARG A 36 44.99 7.73 -0.50
C ARG A 36 45.71 8.03 0.80
N HIS A 37 45.11 7.71 1.94
CA HIS A 37 45.71 7.92 3.25
C HIS A 37 46.94 7.01 3.44
N ILE A 38 46.79 5.72 3.17
CA ILE A 38 47.91 4.76 3.20
C ILE A 38 49.01 5.21 2.25
N ALA A 39 48.68 5.57 1.01
CA ALA A 39 49.66 6.05 0.03
C ALA A 39 50.41 7.31 0.51
N GLY A 40 49.70 8.24 1.18
CA GLY A 40 50.31 9.44 1.77
C GLY A 40 51.29 9.12 2.90
N LEU A 41 50.93 8.19 3.80
CA LEU A 41 51.81 7.74 4.87
C LEU A 41 53.06 7.05 4.33
N VAL A 42 52.88 6.14 3.37
CA VAL A 42 53.98 5.37 2.75
C VAL A 42 54.93 6.30 2.00
N ASN A 43 54.42 7.15 1.12
CA ASN A 43 55.27 8.04 0.32
C ASN A 43 56.01 9.05 1.21
N GLY A 44 55.33 9.58 2.23
CA GLY A 44 55.93 10.47 3.21
C GLY A 44 57.01 9.81 4.06
N ALA A 45 56.86 8.53 4.40
CA ALA A 45 57.86 7.75 5.13
C ALA A 45 59.04 7.37 4.23
N ALA A 46 58.78 6.85 3.03
CA ALA A 46 59.79 6.43 2.05
C ALA A 46 60.73 7.59 1.69
N MET A 47 60.19 8.75 1.30
CA MET A 47 61.01 9.91 0.90
C MET A 47 61.93 10.38 2.03
N ARG A 48 61.45 10.33 3.28
CA ARG A 48 62.26 10.71 4.45
C ARG A 48 63.27 9.63 4.85
N MET A 49 62.96 8.35 4.66
CA MET A 49 63.93 7.27 4.83
C MET A 49 65.06 7.38 3.80
N PHE A 50 64.76 7.71 2.55
CA PHE A 50 65.77 7.97 1.52
C PHE A 50 66.70 9.15 1.88
N ASP A 51 66.13 10.29 2.29
CA ASP A 51 66.92 11.43 2.77
C ASP A 51 67.84 11.04 3.96
N GLY A 52 67.33 10.20 4.88
CA GLY A 52 68.08 9.70 6.03
C GLY A 52 69.15 8.65 5.69
N ARG A 53 69.05 7.97 4.55
CA ARG A 53 70.09 7.04 4.05
C ARG A 53 71.24 7.77 3.35
N LEU A 54 70.94 8.87 2.65
CA LEU A 54 71.95 9.68 1.95
C LEU A 54 72.85 10.49 2.91
N GLN A 55 72.35 10.83 4.10
CA GLN A 55 73.09 11.57 5.12
C GLN A 55 73.62 10.59 6.17
N GLY A 56 74.92 10.26 6.11
CA GLY A 56 75.59 9.37 7.07
C GLY A 56 75.49 9.84 8.53
N PRO A 57 75.81 8.97 9.51
CA PRO A 57 75.68 9.29 10.94
C PRO A 57 76.59 10.47 11.30
N ARG A 58 76.01 11.59 11.75
CA ARG A 58 76.78 12.69 12.35
C ARG A 58 76.98 12.38 13.84
N PRO A 59 78.19 12.59 14.39
CA PRO A 59 78.43 12.41 15.80
C PRO A 59 77.57 13.38 16.61
N ASP A 60 77.04 12.86 17.70
CA ASP A 60 76.20 13.53 18.68
C ASP A 60 77.00 14.63 19.39
N ASN A 61 76.87 15.88 18.94
CA ASN A 61 77.38 17.02 19.69
C ASN A 61 76.34 17.39 20.75
N GLY A 62 76.42 16.71 21.89
CA GLY A 62 75.89 17.21 23.15
C GLY A 62 76.60 18.52 23.52
N ALA A 63 75.95 19.64 23.26
CA ALA A 63 76.30 20.92 23.87
C ALA A 63 75.00 21.61 24.29
N GLY A 64 74.84 21.78 25.61
CA GLY A 64 73.78 22.60 26.19
C GLY A 64 73.84 24.05 25.69
N PRO A 65 72.77 24.83 25.92
CA PRO A 65 72.68 26.18 25.41
C PRO A 65 73.54 27.08 26.29
N ASP A 66 74.79 27.35 25.90
CA ASP A 66 75.57 28.52 26.32
C ASP A 66 76.91 28.59 25.57
N ALA A 67 76.95 29.41 24.51
CA ALA A 67 78.19 30.06 24.04
C ALA A 67 77.82 31.20 23.09
N HIS A 68 77.78 32.41 23.64
CA HIS A 68 77.80 33.67 22.89
C HIS A 68 79.05 33.76 22.01
N GLY A 69 78.84 33.96 20.72
CA GLY A 69 79.84 34.39 19.74
C GLY A 69 79.31 35.61 19.01
N ASP A 70 79.84 36.75 19.36
CA ASP A 70 79.47 38.11 18.98
C ASP A 70 79.88 38.41 17.53
N HIS A 71 78.93 38.73 16.64
CA HIS A 71 79.18 39.50 15.41
C HIS A 71 77.96 40.33 15.01
N PRO A 72 78.14 41.62 14.67
CA PRO A 72 77.05 42.59 14.62
C PRO A 72 76.48 42.76 13.20
N ASP A 73 75.29 43.36 13.18
CA ASP A 73 74.70 44.15 12.09
C ASP A 73 73.87 43.40 11.03
N HIS A 74 72.56 43.28 11.30
CA HIS A 74 71.48 43.66 10.37
C HIS A 74 70.16 43.81 11.15
N GLY A 75 69.42 44.89 10.88
CA GLY A 75 68.23 45.34 11.62
C GLY A 75 67.03 44.38 11.64
N PRO A 76 65.93 44.77 12.33
CA PRO A 76 64.79 43.87 12.56
C PRO A 76 64.12 43.48 11.23
N PRO A 77 63.71 42.22 11.04
CA PRO A 77 62.96 41.85 9.84
C PRO A 77 61.59 42.55 9.88
N MET A 78 61.31 43.30 8.81
CA MET A 78 59.99 43.83 8.49
C MET A 78 58.94 42.71 8.55
N GLY A 79 57.83 42.96 9.24
CA GLY A 79 56.67 42.08 9.26
C GLY A 79 56.08 41.86 7.85
N PRO A 80 55.27 40.80 7.65
CA PRO A 80 54.71 40.51 6.34
C PRO A 80 53.75 41.63 5.91
N PRO A 81 53.67 41.96 4.61
CA PRO A 81 52.74 42.96 4.11
C PRO A 81 51.29 42.52 4.35
N MET A 82 50.48 43.43 4.89
CA MET A 82 49.04 43.25 5.08
C MET A 82 48.34 43.04 3.73
N GLY A 83 47.65 41.90 3.54
CA GLY A 83 46.68 41.75 2.45
C GLY A 83 46.59 40.41 1.73
N MET A 84 47.38 39.39 2.05
CA MET A 84 47.16 38.04 1.52
C MET A 84 46.34 37.18 2.50
N PRO A 85 45.33 36.42 2.02
CA PRO A 85 44.73 35.36 2.84
C PRO A 85 45.83 34.35 3.22
N PRO A 86 45.78 33.76 4.43
CA PRO A 86 46.77 32.77 4.83
C PRO A 86 46.76 31.63 3.81
N GLY A 87 47.93 31.26 3.31
CA GLY A 87 48.10 30.06 2.49
C GLY A 87 47.60 28.80 3.22
N PRO A 88 47.39 27.68 2.50
CA PRO A 88 46.89 26.45 3.11
C PRO A 88 47.78 26.02 4.29
N PRO A 89 47.21 25.36 5.32
CA PRO A 89 47.87 25.10 6.61
C PRO A 89 49.03 24.07 6.56
N ASP A 90 49.61 23.81 5.39
CA ASP A 90 50.58 22.73 5.19
C ASP A 90 52.00 23.06 5.69
N GLU A 91 52.35 24.33 5.93
CA GLU A 91 53.68 24.70 6.46
C GLU A 91 53.88 24.36 7.96
N GLY A 92 52.83 23.96 8.68
CA GLY A 92 52.85 23.75 10.14
C GLY A 92 53.23 22.35 10.63
N LEU A 93 53.26 21.32 9.76
CA LEU A 93 53.35 19.91 10.20
C LEU A 93 54.78 19.33 10.29
N HIS A 94 55.80 20.08 9.88
CA HIS A 94 57.16 19.53 9.83
C HIS A 94 57.89 19.67 11.17
N LEU A 95 58.27 18.55 11.79
CA LEU A 95 59.16 18.52 12.96
C LEU A 95 60.48 19.30 12.70
N PRO A 96 61.18 19.85 13.70
CA PRO A 96 62.54 20.37 13.51
C PRO A 96 63.46 19.30 12.90
N ARG A 97 64.44 19.67 12.06
CA ARG A 97 65.24 18.70 11.27
C ARG A 97 65.93 17.62 12.13
N GLY A 98 66.38 17.94 13.35
CA GLY A 98 66.99 17.00 14.29
C GLY A 98 66.04 15.97 14.94
N LEU A 99 64.73 16.17 14.83
CA LEU A 99 63.68 15.29 15.36
C LEU A 99 63.01 14.42 14.28
N ARG A 100 63.39 14.61 13.00
CA ARG A 100 62.79 13.92 11.85
C ARG A 100 63.40 12.56 11.57
N VAL A 101 64.72 12.44 11.71
CA VAL A 101 65.48 11.24 11.42
C VAL A 101 66.43 11.03 12.60
N HIS A 102 66.30 9.90 13.27
CA HIS A 102 67.13 9.53 14.40
C HIS A 102 67.71 8.14 14.17
N VAL A 103 69.00 7.96 14.46
CA VAL A 103 69.68 6.67 14.34
C VAL A 103 70.04 6.20 15.75
N ASP A 104 69.52 5.06 16.16
CA ASP A 104 69.75 4.49 17.49
C ASP A 104 70.09 2.99 17.38
N ALA A 105 70.87 2.47 18.32
CA ALA A 105 71.15 1.03 18.41
C ALA A 105 69.99 0.26 19.09
N ALA A 106 69.18 0.94 19.92
CA ALA A 106 68.03 0.33 20.59
C ALA A 106 66.80 0.22 19.67
N SER A 107 65.93 -0.76 19.95
CA SER A 107 64.65 -0.89 19.24
C SER A 107 63.78 0.35 19.48
N PRO A 108 63.18 0.95 18.44
CA PRO A 108 62.32 2.12 18.60
C PRO A 108 60.91 1.79 19.12
N GLU A 109 60.58 0.51 19.29
CA GLU A 109 59.28 0.03 19.79
C GLU A 109 59.06 0.38 21.28
N GLN A 110 57.84 0.79 21.63
CA GLN A 110 57.45 1.19 22.97
C GLN A 110 56.14 0.52 23.41
N ALA A 111 55.97 0.38 24.73
CA ALA A 111 54.74 -0.14 25.30
C ALA A 111 53.58 0.84 25.03
N GLY A 112 52.54 0.36 24.33
CA GLY A 112 51.39 1.18 23.91
C GLY A 112 51.38 1.56 22.43
N ASP A 113 52.40 1.17 21.66
CA ASP A 113 52.43 1.34 20.21
C ASP A 113 51.35 0.51 19.51
N THR A 114 50.69 1.11 18.52
CA THR A 114 49.79 0.41 17.61
C THR A 114 50.53 0.10 16.30
N HIS A 115 50.72 -1.17 15.98
CA HIS A 115 51.41 -1.59 14.76
C HIS A 115 50.55 -1.32 13.52
N LEU A 116 51.15 -0.69 12.51
CA LEU A 116 50.51 -0.37 11.22
C LEU A 116 51.01 -1.33 10.13
N THR A 117 50.64 -2.60 10.22
CA THR A 117 51.14 -3.68 9.35
C THR A 117 50.84 -3.46 7.86
N GLU A 118 49.70 -2.85 7.52
CA GLU A 118 49.35 -2.51 6.13
C GLU A 118 50.30 -1.44 5.56
N VAL A 119 50.64 -0.42 6.35
CA VAL A 119 51.59 0.63 5.97
C VAL A 119 53.01 0.08 5.91
N GLU A 120 53.39 -0.81 6.83
CA GLU A 120 54.69 -1.49 6.81
C GLU A 120 54.89 -2.31 5.53
N THR A 121 53.86 -3.09 5.15
CA THR A 121 53.89 -3.91 3.93
C THR A 121 54.00 -3.05 2.68
N ALA A 122 53.16 -2.01 2.57
CA ALA A 122 53.20 -1.09 1.44
C ALA A 122 54.51 -0.29 1.37
N LEU A 123 55.09 0.09 2.52
CA LEU A 123 56.40 0.74 2.57
C LEU A 123 57.52 -0.20 2.12
N ARG A 124 57.48 -1.48 2.51
CA ARG A 124 58.42 -2.50 2.03
C ARG A 124 58.35 -2.62 0.51
N ASP A 125 57.15 -2.69 -0.05
CA ASP A 125 56.94 -2.82 -1.50
C ASP A 125 57.49 -1.59 -2.26
N VAL A 126 57.28 -0.38 -1.74
CA VAL A 126 57.83 0.85 -2.33
C VAL A 126 59.35 0.86 -2.29
N LEU A 127 59.97 0.46 -1.17
CA LEU A 127 61.43 0.39 -1.06
C LEU A 127 62.02 -0.66 -2.02
N VAL A 128 61.41 -1.84 -2.10
CA VAL A 128 61.83 -2.90 -3.04
C VAL A 128 61.69 -2.46 -4.49
N ALA A 129 60.60 -1.77 -4.84
CA ALA A 129 60.38 -1.24 -6.19
C ALA A 129 61.44 -0.19 -6.61
N GLN A 130 62.07 0.48 -5.64
CA GLN A 130 63.17 1.42 -5.87
C GLN A 130 64.55 0.74 -5.93
N GLY A 131 64.60 -0.59 -5.91
CA GLY A 131 65.84 -1.38 -6.01
C GLY A 131 66.55 -1.61 -4.68
N GLU A 132 65.89 -1.33 -3.54
CA GLU A 132 66.46 -1.49 -2.21
C GLU A 132 66.06 -2.83 -1.57
N THR A 133 66.94 -3.41 -0.76
CA THR A 133 66.60 -4.58 0.09
C THR A 133 66.41 -4.12 1.53
N PRO A 134 65.20 -3.70 1.93
CA PRO A 134 64.98 -3.19 3.27
C PRO A 134 65.22 -4.28 4.32
N GLY A 135 65.79 -3.89 5.45
CA GLY A 135 65.96 -4.78 6.60
C GLY A 135 64.64 -5.04 7.33
N GLN A 136 64.72 -5.23 8.66
CA GLN A 136 63.52 -5.29 9.48
C GLN A 136 62.85 -3.91 9.50
N LEU A 137 61.64 -3.82 8.95
CA LEU A 137 60.81 -2.62 8.99
C LEU A 137 59.87 -2.71 10.20
N LEU A 138 59.61 -1.56 10.82
CA LEU A 138 58.65 -1.42 11.91
C LEU A 138 57.92 -0.10 11.70
N VAL A 139 56.61 -0.14 11.48
CA VAL A 139 55.79 1.08 11.39
C VAL A 139 54.75 1.06 12.51
N VAL A 140 54.87 2.00 13.43
CA VAL A 140 53.98 2.11 14.60
C VAL A 140 53.34 3.47 14.67
N GLN A 141 52.12 3.51 15.21
CA GLN A 141 51.44 4.72 15.62
C GLN A 141 51.48 4.83 17.14
N ARG A 142 51.86 6.01 17.64
CA ARG A 142 51.86 6.33 19.07
C ARG A 142 51.34 7.74 19.34
N GLU A 143 50.98 8.02 20.58
CA GLU A 143 50.66 9.38 20.98
C GLU A 143 51.91 10.25 20.92
N ALA A 144 51.82 11.44 20.31
CA ALA A 144 52.98 12.32 20.18
C ALA A 144 53.55 12.76 21.55
N ALA A 145 52.71 12.76 22.59
CA ALA A 145 53.13 13.09 23.95
C ALA A 145 53.94 11.96 24.62
N SER A 146 53.80 10.71 24.18
CA SER A 146 54.51 9.57 24.76
C SER A 146 55.87 9.31 24.09
N ASP A 147 56.20 9.98 22.98
CA ASP A 147 57.49 9.81 22.32
C ASP A 147 58.62 10.54 23.10
N PRO A 148 59.69 9.84 23.54
CA PRO A 148 60.74 10.41 24.38
C PRO A 148 61.45 11.63 23.79
N LEU A 149 61.56 11.69 22.46
CA LEU A 149 62.23 12.81 21.78
C LEU A 149 61.29 14.01 21.59
N LEU A 150 59.98 13.77 21.51
CA LEU A 150 58.98 14.83 21.37
C LEU A 150 58.41 15.33 22.70
N HIS A 151 58.42 14.50 23.74
CA HIS A 151 57.94 14.83 25.08
C HIS A 151 58.42 16.21 25.58
N PRO A 152 59.72 16.58 25.52
CA PRO A 152 60.18 17.90 25.95
C PRO A 152 59.68 19.06 25.08
N ALA A 153 59.35 18.80 23.80
CA ALA A 153 58.84 19.80 22.85
C ALA A 153 57.30 19.87 22.79
N VAL A 154 56.57 19.04 23.55
CA VAL A 154 55.09 18.99 23.56
C VAL A 154 54.44 20.37 23.82
N PRO A 155 54.88 21.20 24.79
CA PRO A 155 54.25 22.49 25.05
C PRO A 155 54.33 23.46 23.86
N GLU A 156 55.49 23.53 23.21
CA GLU A 156 55.70 24.36 22.02
C GLU A 156 54.89 23.86 20.83
N LEU A 157 54.85 22.55 20.63
CA LEU A 157 54.04 21.92 19.57
C LEU A 157 52.55 22.20 19.78
N ARG A 158 52.02 22.15 21.01
CA ARG A 158 50.61 22.49 21.29
C ARG A 158 50.27 23.93 20.90
N VAL A 159 51.17 24.88 21.14
CA VAL A 159 51.01 26.27 20.70
C VAL A 159 51.05 26.37 19.17
N ARG A 160 52.00 25.66 18.53
CA ARG A 160 52.15 25.66 17.07
C ARG A 160 50.96 25.06 16.34
N PHE A 161 50.37 24.00 16.89
CA PHE A 161 49.15 23.37 16.41
C PHE A 161 47.86 24.10 16.85
N ARG A 162 47.97 25.24 17.56
CA ARG A 162 46.84 26.03 18.09
C ARG A 162 45.84 25.19 18.88
N LEU A 163 46.34 24.22 19.66
CA LEU A 163 45.51 23.33 20.47
C LEU A 163 45.09 24.02 21.77
N THR A 164 43.78 24.12 22.00
CA THR A 164 43.17 24.73 23.19
C THR A 164 42.43 23.69 24.02
N GLY A 165 42.46 23.82 25.35
CA GLY A 165 41.79 22.89 26.27
C GLY A 165 42.40 21.48 26.27
N ASP A 166 41.56 20.45 26.35
CA ASP A 166 41.96 19.04 26.49
C ASP A 166 42.28 18.33 25.16
N ARG A 167 42.49 19.08 24.07
CA ARG A 167 42.83 18.51 22.76
C ARG A 167 44.25 17.95 22.77
N THR A 168 44.38 16.68 22.41
CA THR A 168 45.66 15.99 22.25
C THR A 168 46.35 16.35 20.93
N LEU A 169 47.68 16.16 20.89
CA LEU A 169 48.44 16.30 19.66
C LEU A 169 48.03 15.22 18.65
N PRO A 170 48.13 15.47 17.34
CA PRO A 170 47.91 14.43 16.34
C PRO A 170 48.79 13.21 16.61
N PRO A 171 48.30 11.98 16.35
CA PRO A 171 49.08 10.79 16.53
C PRO A 171 50.34 10.83 15.66
N LEU A 172 51.42 10.28 16.20
CA LEU A 172 52.71 10.21 15.55
C LEU A 172 52.85 8.84 14.87
N VAL A 173 53.18 8.86 13.58
CA VAL A 173 53.61 7.66 12.86
C VAL A 173 55.13 7.63 12.87
N VAL A 174 55.65 6.54 13.41
CA VAL A 174 57.08 6.25 13.55
C VAL A 174 57.38 5.10 12.60
N ALA A 175 58.11 5.39 11.53
CA ALA A 175 58.55 4.38 10.58
C ALA A 175 60.04 4.15 10.79
N SER A 176 60.42 2.90 11.07
CA SER A 176 61.78 2.53 11.42
C SER A 176 62.28 1.37 10.56
N GLU A 177 63.57 1.42 10.24
CA GLU A 177 64.26 0.39 9.47
C GLU A 177 65.57 -0.01 10.15
N ARG A 178 65.80 -1.31 10.30
CA ARG A 178 67.06 -1.87 10.80
C ARG A 178 68.09 -1.99 9.67
N ARG A 179 69.21 -1.30 9.82
CA ARG A 179 70.36 -1.35 8.90
C ARG A 179 71.21 -2.61 9.11
N PRO A 180 72.06 -2.97 8.12
CA PRO A 180 73.00 -4.09 8.23
C PRO A 180 74.02 -3.94 9.36
N ASP A 181 74.31 -2.71 9.79
CA ASP A 181 75.20 -2.37 10.91
C ASP A 181 74.55 -2.59 12.30
N GLY A 182 73.28 -3.01 12.33
CA GLY A 182 72.52 -3.25 13.55
C GLY A 182 71.81 -2.02 14.13
N THR A 183 72.00 -0.83 13.54
CA THR A 183 71.32 0.41 13.96
C THR A 183 69.94 0.56 13.31
N TRP A 184 69.04 1.28 13.97
CA TRP A 184 67.70 1.61 13.50
C TRP A 184 67.66 3.05 13.01
N ILE A 185 67.29 3.28 11.75
CA ILE A 185 66.87 4.60 11.28
C ILE A 185 65.40 4.75 11.62
N THR A 186 65.04 5.79 12.36
CA THR A 186 63.66 6.10 12.73
C THR A 186 63.23 7.43 12.16
N VAL A 187 62.15 7.42 11.39
CA VAL A 187 61.51 8.60 10.80
C VAL A 187 60.20 8.89 11.53
N ARG A 188 60.01 10.14 11.93
CA ARG A 188 58.80 10.60 12.63
C ARG A 188 57.96 11.53 11.77
N SER A 189 56.65 11.29 11.75
CA SER A 189 55.69 12.14 11.04
C SER A 189 54.38 12.25 11.79
N PHE A 190 53.80 13.45 11.83
CA PHE A 190 52.43 13.63 12.32
C PHE A 190 51.44 13.10 11.29
N ASN A 191 50.46 12.32 11.75
CA ASN A 191 49.31 11.91 10.96
C ASN A 191 48.09 12.75 11.40
N PRO A 192 47.71 13.81 10.66
CA PRO A 192 46.53 14.59 10.97
C PRO A 192 45.28 13.77 10.65
N SER A 193 44.82 12.96 11.60
CA SER A 193 43.63 12.13 11.47
C SER A 193 42.35 12.98 11.53
N ASN A 194 41.99 13.63 10.42
CA ASN A 194 40.70 14.32 10.25
C ASN A 194 39.62 13.43 9.58
N GLU A 195 39.90 12.13 9.47
CA GLU A 195 39.12 11.17 8.70
C GLU A 195 37.72 10.94 9.25
N SER A 196 37.56 10.95 10.58
CA SER A 196 36.27 10.74 11.24
C SER A 196 35.26 11.86 10.93
N MET A 197 35.73 13.11 10.82
CA MET A 197 34.91 14.25 10.43
C MET A 197 34.48 14.21 8.96
N LEU A 198 35.39 13.80 8.07
CA LEU A 198 35.08 13.63 6.64
C LEU A 198 34.08 12.47 6.45
N PHE A 199 34.29 11.35 7.13
CA PHE A 199 33.38 10.20 7.11
C PHE A 199 31.99 10.56 7.64
N ALA A 200 31.89 11.21 8.80
CA ALA A 200 30.62 11.65 9.36
C ALA A 200 29.90 12.67 8.47
N ARG A 201 30.64 13.49 7.70
CA ARG A 201 30.05 14.40 6.71
C ARG A 201 29.48 13.65 5.51
N LEU A 202 30.24 12.71 4.94
CA LEU A 202 29.81 11.87 3.81
C LEU A 202 28.60 11.01 4.19
N LEU A 203 28.62 10.36 5.35
CA LEU A 203 27.52 9.54 5.84
C LEU A 203 26.23 10.36 6.00
N ARG A 204 26.32 11.56 6.60
CA ARG A 204 25.17 12.46 6.71
C ARG A 204 24.64 12.90 5.35
N GLN A 205 25.51 13.22 4.40
CA GLN A 205 25.11 13.60 3.05
C GLN A 205 24.41 12.44 2.33
N THR A 206 24.96 11.23 2.39
CA THR A 206 24.36 10.04 1.78
C THR A 206 22.99 9.74 2.40
N LEU A 207 22.87 9.78 3.74
CA LEU A 207 21.60 9.58 4.44
C LEU A 207 20.55 10.65 4.07
N LEU A 208 20.95 11.91 3.94
CA LEU A 208 20.05 12.98 3.52
C LEU A 208 19.50 12.71 2.10
N ILE A 209 20.39 12.35 1.16
CA ILE A 209 20.01 12.00 -0.21
C ILE A 209 19.10 10.76 -0.22
N TYR A 210 19.35 9.78 0.65
CA TYR A 210 18.53 8.58 0.80
C TYR A 210 17.09 8.95 1.11
N LEU A 211 16.91 9.71 2.20
CA LEU A 211 15.61 10.08 2.73
C LEU A 211 14.85 10.97 1.74
N LEU A 212 15.55 11.89 1.07
CA LEU A 212 14.97 12.71 0.02
C LEU A 212 14.42 11.84 -1.12
N LEU A 213 15.22 10.91 -1.63
CA LEU A 213 14.86 10.09 -2.78
C LEU A 213 13.72 9.12 -2.44
N VAL A 214 13.77 8.46 -1.28
CA VAL A 214 12.68 7.62 -0.77
C VAL A 214 11.40 8.45 -0.57
N GLY A 215 11.51 9.66 -0.02
CA GLY A 215 10.37 10.58 0.16
C GLY A 215 9.69 10.97 -1.16
N VAL A 216 10.48 11.31 -2.18
CA VAL A 216 9.98 11.65 -3.52
C VAL A 216 9.28 10.46 -4.17
N VAL A 217 9.91 9.27 -4.14
CA VAL A 217 9.31 8.03 -4.67
C VAL A 217 8.01 7.71 -3.95
N ALA A 218 7.98 7.82 -2.62
CA ALA A 218 6.78 7.57 -1.82
C ALA A 218 5.61 8.49 -2.20
N LEU A 219 5.90 9.76 -2.48
CA LEU A 219 4.93 10.76 -2.87
C LEU A 219 4.37 10.48 -4.28
N ILE A 220 5.24 10.12 -5.23
CA ILE A 220 4.84 9.70 -6.58
C ILE A 220 3.96 8.46 -6.51
N LEU A 221 4.37 7.42 -5.79
CA LEU A 221 3.59 6.20 -5.65
C LEU A 221 2.21 6.49 -5.07
N ARG A 222 2.14 7.27 -3.98
CA ARG A 222 0.88 7.68 -3.37
C ARG A 222 -0.03 8.42 -4.35
N ARG A 223 0.52 9.26 -5.21
CA ARG A 223 -0.23 10.04 -6.22
C ARG A 223 -0.81 9.16 -7.33
N ILE A 224 -0.21 8.00 -7.60
CA ILE A 224 -0.66 7.04 -8.62
C ILE A 224 -1.63 6.01 -8.01
N THR A 225 -1.28 5.40 -6.88
CA THR A 225 -2.01 4.24 -6.34
C THR A 225 -3.30 4.61 -5.61
N ARG A 226 -3.38 5.79 -4.97
CA ARG A 226 -4.62 6.25 -4.33
C ARG A 226 -5.80 6.36 -5.30
N PRO A 227 -5.68 7.08 -6.44
CA PRO A 227 -6.80 7.19 -7.38
C PRO A 227 -7.17 5.84 -8.01
N LEU A 228 -6.19 4.96 -8.28
CA LEU A 228 -6.47 3.60 -8.75
C LEU A 228 -7.27 2.78 -7.73
N GLN A 229 -6.90 2.81 -6.45
CA GLN A 229 -7.69 2.12 -5.41
C GLN A 229 -9.09 2.71 -5.25
N ALA A 230 -9.25 4.02 -5.43
CA ALA A 230 -10.56 4.65 -5.42
C ALA A 230 -11.42 4.16 -6.60
N LEU A 231 -10.83 4.05 -7.79
CA LEU A 231 -11.48 3.49 -8.98
C LEU A 231 -11.85 2.01 -8.78
N THR A 232 -10.95 1.17 -8.27
CA THR A 232 -11.24 -0.26 -8.03
C THR A 232 -12.40 -0.46 -7.06
N ARG A 233 -12.37 0.23 -5.90
CA ARG A 233 -13.48 0.16 -4.92
C ARG A 233 -14.80 0.66 -5.52
N ARG A 234 -14.73 1.62 -6.43
CA ARG A 234 -15.91 2.16 -7.13
C ARG A 234 -16.50 1.12 -8.09
N ILE A 235 -15.66 0.42 -8.85
CA ILE A 235 -16.08 -0.66 -9.75
C ILE A 235 -16.74 -1.79 -8.94
N GLU A 236 -16.14 -2.18 -7.81
CA GLU A 236 -16.72 -3.20 -6.92
C GLU A 236 -18.09 -2.79 -6.35
N ARG A 237 -18.25 -1.51 -5.96
CA ARG A 237 -19.55 -1.00 -5.48
C ARG A 237 -20.57 -0.82 -6.59
N PHE A 238 -20.16 -0.40 -7.79
CA PHE A 238 -21.06 -0.23 -8.92
C PHE A 238 -21.71 -1.56 -9.33
N ALA A 239 -21.01 -2.68 -9.18
CA ALA A 239 -21.59 -4.00 -9.38
C ALA A 239 -22.71 -4.33 -8.36
N ALA A 240 -22.65 -3.77 -7.15
CA ALA A 240 -23.64 -3.96 -6.10
C ALA A 240 -24.79 -2.93 -6.16
N ASP A 241 -24.51 -1.70 -6.58
CA ASP A 241 -25.50 -0.62 -6.69
C ASP A 241 -25.20 0.32 -7.88
N PRO A 242 -25.79 0.06 -9.06
CA PRO A 242 -25.59 0.86 -10.26
C PRO A 242 -26.21 2.27 -10.19
N GLY A 243 -27.04 2.58 -9.18
CA GLY A 243 -27.89 3.78 -9.15
C GLY A 243 -27.37 4.94 -8.29
N SER A 244 -26.39 4.74 -7.40
CA SER A 244 -26.11 5.67 -6.29
C SER A 244 -24.75 6.40 -6.32
N SER A 245 -24.08 6.47 -7.47
CA SER A 245 -22.65 6.81 -7.50
C SER A 245 -22.32 8.15 -8.18
N ASP A 246 -22.11 9.23 -7.41
CA ASP A 246 -21.63 10.56 -7.86
C ASP A 246 -20.31 10.48 -8.64
N PRO A 247 -20.17 11.00 -9.88
CA PRO A 247 -18.98 10.82 -10.73
C PRO A 247 -17.63 10.95 -10.00
N LEU A 248 -16.68 10.04 -10.25
CA LEU A 248 -15.35 10.15 -9.65
C LEU A 248 -14.68 11.43 -10.17
N GLN A 249 -14.21 12.30 -9.29
CA GLN A 249 -13.41 13.45 -9.71
C GLN A 249 -12.09 12.96 -10.33
N PRO A 250 -11.72 13.42 -11.54
CA PRO A 250 -10.43 13.08 -12.14
C PRO A 250 -9.28 13.58 -11.26
N GLN A 251 -8.52 12.66 -10.67
CA GLN A 251 -7.37 12.97 -9.82
C GLN A 251 -6.17 12.09 -10.20
N GLY A 252 -4.95 12.61 -9.99
CA GLY A 252 -3.71 11.89 -10.26
C GLY A 252 -2.98 12.37 -11.51
N PRO A 253 -2.05 11.56 -12.06
CA PRO A 253 -1.42 11.82 -13.36
C PRO A 253 -2.44 11.86 -14.50
N GLU A 254 -2.06 12.46 -15.63
CA GLU A 254 -2.94 12.65 -16.80
C GLU A 254 -3.56 11.33 -17.29
N ASP A 255 -2.78 10.25 -17.38
CA ASP A 255 -3.28 8.94 -17.81
C ASP A 255 -4.37 8.39 -16.88
N ILE A 256 -4.22 8.60 -15.57
CA ILE A 256 -5.21 8.18 -14.57
C ILE A 256 -6.45 9.05 -14.64
N GLN A 257 -6.30 10.36 -14.86
CA GLN A 257 -7.42 11.26 -15.06
C GLN A 257 -8.22 10.89 -16.31
N ARG A 258 -7.55 10.58 -17.43
CA ARG A 258 -8.18 10.10 -18.67
C ARG A 258 -8.93 8.78 -18.46
N LEU A 259 -8.35 7.84 -17.71
CA LEU A 259 -9.03 6.59 -17.35
C LEU A 259 -10.28 6.83 -16.51
N ILE A 260 -10.21 7.69 -15.50
CA ILE A 260 -11.37 8.06 -14.66
C ILE A 260 -12.45 8.72 -15.53
N ALA A 261 -12.08 9.65 -16.42
CA ALA A 261 -13.02 10.32 -17.31
C ALA A 261 -13.70 9.33 -18.27
N ALA A 262 -12.94 8.42 -18.88
CA ALA A 262 -13.48 7.38 -19.74
C ALA A 262 -14.44 6.43 -18.99
N HIS A 263 -14.11 6.07 -17.75
CA HIS A 263 -14.98 5.27 -16.90
C HIS A 263 -16.29 6.00 -16.56
N ASN A 264 -16.21 7.27 -16.15
CA ASN A 264 -17.39 8.09 -15.87
C ASN A 264 -18.29 8.21 -17.12
N ALA A 265 -17.70 8.41 -18.30
CA ALA A 265 -18.45 8.47 -19.57
C ALA A 265 -19.13 7.13 -19.89
N MET A 266 -18.46 6.00 -19.64
CA MET A 266 -19.04 4.67 -19.79
C MET A 266 -20.21 4.45 -18.82
N GLN A 267 -20.07 4.85 -17.55
CA GLN A 267 -21.14 4.76 -16.55
C GLN A 267 -22.36 5.59 -16.94
N ALA A 268 -22.15 6.84 -17.38
CA ALA A 268 -23.21 7.71 -17.85
C ALA A 268 -23.96 7.09 -19.03
N ARG A 269 -23.22 6.60 -20.04
CA ARG A 269 -23.80 5.95 -21.22
C ARG A 269 -24.60 4.70 -20.86
N LEU A 270 -24.08 3.86 -19.94
CA LEU A 270 -24.80 2.67 -19.49
C LEU A 270 -26.07 3.04 -18.72
N SER A 271 -26.05 4.09 -17.90
CA SER A 271 -27.27 4.57 -17.23
C SER A 271 -28.30 5.02 -18.26
N THR A 272 -27.91 5.86 -19.22
CA THR A 272 -28.82 6.32 -20.28
C THR A 272 -29.44 5.16 -21.05
N LEU A 273 -28.65 4.14 -21.44
CA LEU A 273 -29.18 2.96 -22.14
C LEU A 273 -30.18 2.16 -21.30
N LEU A 274 -29.96 2.07 -19.99
CA LEU A 274 -30.88 1.39 -19.08
C LEU A 274 -32.15 2.22 -18.86
N ASP A 275 -32.04 3.53 -18.73
CA ASP A 275 -33.17 4.44 -18.58
C ASP A 275 -34.03 4.45 -19.87
N GLU A 276 -33.40 4.45 -21.04
CA GLU A 276 -34.05 4.27 -22.35
C GLU A 276 -34.79 2.92 -22.42
N LYS A 277 -34.16 1.83 -21.96
CA LYS A 277 -34.79 0.50 -21.88
C LYS A 277 -36.05 0.55 -20.99
N ASP A 278 -36.00 1.22 -19.85
CA ASP A 278 -37.13 1.28 -18.91
C ASP A 278 -38.31 2.11 -19.45
N VAL A 279 -38.01 3.22 -20.14
CA VAL A 279 -39.00 4.03 -20.88
C VAL A 279 -39.64 3.19 -21.99
N MET A 280 -38.82 2.48 -22.79
CA MET A 280 -39.29 1.62 -23.87
C MET A 280 -40.21 0.50 -23.35
N LEU A 281 -39.83 -0.17 -22.26
CA LEU A 281 -40.67 -1.19 -21.62
C LEU A 281 -41.99 -0.60 -21.10
N GLY A 282 -41.96 0.63 -20.55
CA GLY A 282 -43.17 1.34 -20.15
C GLY A 282 -44.12 1.62 -21.31
N ALA A 283 -43.60 2.12 -22.43
CA ALA A 283 -44.38 2.38 -23.64
C ALA A 283 -44.98 1.10 -24.22
N ILE A 284 -44.19 0.02 -24.33
CA ILE A 284 -44.68 -1.30 -24.77
C ILE A 284 -45.80 -1.80 -23.86
N GLY A 285 -45.65 -1.65 -22.54
CA GLY A 285 -46.66 -2.05 -21.58
C GLY A 285 -47.99 -1.29 -21.76
N HIS A 286 -47.91 0.03 -21.97
CA HIS A 286 -49.09 0.84 -22.25
C HIS A 286 -49.76 0.42 -23.57
N ASP A 287 -48.98 0.29 -24.65
CA ASP A 287 -49.48 -0.05 -25.98
C ASP A 287 -50.08 -1.46 -26.07
N LEU A 288 -49.68 -2.39 -25.20
CA LEU A 288 -50.30 -3.71 -25.07
C LEU A 288 -51.56 -3.71 -24.18
N LYS A 289 -51.65 -2.83 -23.17
CA LYS A 289 -52.85 -2.72 -22.31
C LYS A 289 -54.05 -2.14 -23.05
N THR A 290 -53.87 -1.16 -23.93
CA THR A 290 -54.95 -0.54 -24.70
C THR A 290 -55.75 -1.53 -25.57
N PRO A 291 -55.12 -2.40 -26.40
CA PRO A 291 -55.85 -3.41 -27.17
C PRO A 291 -56.48 -4.50 -26.27
N LEU A 292 -55.85 -4.86 -25.15
CA LEU A 292 -56.44 -5.81 -24.18
C LEU A 292 -57.69 -5.25 -23.51
N ALA A 293 -57.69 -3.98 -23.11
CA ALA A 293 -58.87 -3.30 -22.60
C ALA A 293 -59.99 -3.24 -23.65
N THR A 294 -59.63 -2.98 -24.91
CA THR A 294 -60.59 -2.99 -26.03
C THR A 294 -61.19 -4.39 -26.24
N LEU A 295 -60.36 -5.44 -26.20
CA LEU A 295 -60.83 -6.83 -26.25
C LEU A 295 -61.77 -7.15 -25.08
N ARG A 296 -61.45 -6.67 -23.86
CA ARG A 296 -62.29 -6.89 -22.68
C ARG A 296 -63.69 -6.30 -22.84
N VAL A 297 -63.81 -5.15 -23.51
CA VAL A 297 -65.12 -4.55 -23.85
C VAL A 297 -65.81 -5.32 -24.96
N ARG A 298 -65.07 -5.74 -26.00
CA ARG A 298 -65.66 -6.47 -27.14
C ARG A 298 -66.27 -7.81 -26.74
N ILE A 299 -65.71 -8.49 -25.75
CA ILE A 299 -66.28 -9.76 -25.29
C ILE A 299 -67.61 -9.60 -24.55
N GLU A 300 -67.99 -8.39 -24.12
CA GLU A 300 -69.32 -8.13 -23.55
C GLU A 300 -70.45 -8.34 -24.59
N ALA A 301 -70.13 -8.32 -25.89
CA ALA A 301 -71.07 -8.66 -26.95
C ALA A 301 -71.24 -10.18 -27.19
N VAL A 302 -70.49 -11.04 -26.49
CA VAL A 302 -70.60 -12.50 -26.59
C VAL A 302 -71.84 -12.97 -25.83
N VAL A 303 -72.72 -13.66 -26.57
CA VAL A 303 -74.05 -14.12 -26.07
C VAL A 303 -73.93 -15.28 -25.09
N ASP A 304 -72.97 -16.18 -25.31
CA ASP A 304 -72.70 -17.30 -24.40
C ASP A 304 -71.94 -16.80 -23.16
N ASP A 305 -72.62 -16.79 -22.02
CA ASP A 305 -72.08 -16.33 -20.74
C ASP A 305 -70.85 -17.17 -20.29
N VAL A 306 -70.82 -18.47 -20.62
CA VAL A 306 -69.71 -19.37 -20.26
C VAL A 306 -68.48 -19.04 -21.07
N GLU A 307 -68.63 -18.87 -22.38
CA GLU A 307 -67.53 -18.46 -23.25
C GLU A 307 -67.07 -17.03 -22.95
N ARG A 308 -67.99 -16.10 -22.68
CA ARG A 308 -67.66 -14.74 -22.24
C ARG A 308 -66.80 -14.74 -20.98
N ALA A 309 -67.19 -15.53 -19.97
CA ALA A 309 -66.42 -15.66 -18.72
C ALA A 309 -65.03 -16.25 -18.95
N ARG A 310 -64.89 -17.28 -19.81
CA ARG A 310 -63.58 -17.86 -20.17
C ARG A 310 -62.67 -16.88 -20.90
N MET A 311 -63.22 -16.12 -21.85
CA MET A 311 -62.47 -15.09 -22.58
C MET A 311 -62.05 -13.95 -21.63
N ALA A 312 -62.93 -13.53 -20.72
CA ALA A 312 -62.62 -12.52 -19.71
C ALA A 312 -61.46 -12.96 -18.80
N ALA A 313 -61.51 -14.20 -18.30
CA ALA A 313 -60.43 -14.77 -17.50
C ALA A 313 -59.10 -14.81 -18.28
N THR A 314 -59.15 -15.22 -19.56
CA THR A 314 -57.95 -15.27 -20.41
C THR A 314 -57.32 -13.90 -20.63
N ILE A 315 -58.13 -12.85 -20.87
CA ILE A 315 -57.62 -11.48 -21.03
C ILE A 315 -56.99 -10.97 -19.73
N GLU A 316 -57.61 -11.27 -18.59
CA GLU A 316 -57.06 -10.91 -17.28
C GLU A 316 -55.73 -11.63 -17.00
N ASP A 317 -55.61 -12.89 -17.41
CA ASP A 317 -54.36 -13.64 -17.32
C ASP A 317 -53.23 -13.04 -18.15
N ILE A 318 -53.55 -12.54 -19.35
CA ILE A 318 -52.59 -11.84 -20.20
C ILE A 318 -52.17 -10.51 -19.56
N ASN A 319 -53.11 -9.74 -19.02
CA ASN A 319 -52.82 -8.48 -18.30
C ASN A 319 -51.87 -8.71 -17.13
N ARG A 320 -52.18 -9.70 -16.27
CA ARG A 320 -51.33 -10.07 -15.13
C ARG A 320 -49.93 -10.52 -15.57
N SER A 321 -49.87 -11.36 -16.61
CA SER A 321 -48.60 -11.83 -17.17
C SER A 321 -47.75 -10.69 -17.74
N LEU A 322 -48.37 -9.75 -18.43
CA LEU A 322 -47.69 -8.56 -18.95
C LEU A 322 -47.15 -7.70 -17.80
N ASP A 323 -47.94 -7.47 -16.76
CA ASP A 323 -47.51 -6.71 -15.59
C ASP A 323 -46.35 -7.39 -14.86
N ASP A 324 -46.34 -8.72 -14.76
CA ASP A 324 -45.23 -9.49 -14.20
C ASP A 324 -43.94 -9.35 -15.04
N ILE A 325 -44.03 -9.48 -16.37
CA ILE A 325 -42.89 -9.33 -17.28
C ILE A 325 -42.27 -7.94 -17.15
N LEU A 326 -43.10 -6.90 -17.24
CA LEU A 326 -42.64 -5.51 -17.17
C LEU A 326 -42.01 -5.20 -15.81
N SER A 327 -42.51 -5.83 -14.75
CA SER A 327 -41.99 -5.62 -13.40
C SER A 327 -40.69 -6.34 -13.20
N LEU A 328 -40.59 -7.60 -13.61
CA LEU A 328 -39.33 -8.34 -13.60
C LEU A 328 -38.25 -7.62 -14.40
N ALA A 329 -38.60 -7.04 -15.56
CA ALA A 329 -37.67 -6.29 -16.39
C ALA A 329 -37.17 -4.97 -15.75
N ARG A 330 -37.89 -4.45 -14.74
CA ARG A 330 -37.55 -3.27 -13.94
C ARG A 330 -36.89 -3.59 -12.60
N VAL A 331 -36.93 -4.85 -12.15
CA VAL A 331 -36.19 -5.27 -10.94
C VAL A 331 -34.70 -5.03 -11.16
N GLY A 332 -34.01 -4.50 -10.15
CA GLY A 332 -32.59 -4.12 -10.23
C GLY A 332 -32.31 -2.62 -10.38
N ARG A 333 -33.31 -1.81 -10.77
CA ARG A 333 -33.23 -0.33 -10.72
C ARG A 333 -34.54 0.30 -10.21
N PRO A 334 -34.90 0.09 -8.94
CA PRO A 334 -36.02 0.81 -8.36
C PRO A 334 -35.63 2.28 -8.28
N SER A 335 -36.40 3.14 -8.95
CA SER A 335 -36.39 4.59 -8.67
C SER A 335 -36.84 4.89 -7.24
N ASP A 336 -37.53 3.94 -6.61
CA ASP A 336 -38.11 4.10 -5.29
C ASP A 336 -37.02 4.14 -4.22
N PRO A 337 -37.04 5.16 -3.35
CA PRO A 337 -36.09 5.28 -2.26
C PRO A 337 -36.26 4.12 -1.28
N ILE A 338 -35.15 3.73 -0.65
CA ILE A 338 -35.20 2.87 0.54
C ILE A 338 -35.73 3.73 1.68
N GLU A 339 -36.82 3.30 2.31
CA GLU A 339 -37.46 3.98 3.41
C GLU A 339 -37.58 3.05 4.62
N VAL A 340 -37.64 3.64 5.82
CA VAL A 340 -37.83 2.90 7.06
C VAL A 340 -39.30 2.52 7.15
N THR A 341 -39.63 1.27 6.80
CA THR A 341 -41.01 0.78 6.74
C THR A 341 -41.29 -0.17 7.91
N GLU A 342 -42.46 -0.02 8.53
CA GLU A 342 -43.00 -1.01 9.47
C GLU A 342 -43.62 -2.18 8.67
N LEU A 343 -42.88 -3.30 8.61
CA LEU A 343 -43.25 -4.50 7.84
C LEU A 343 -44.55 -5.12 8.33
N SER A 344 -44.83 -5.06 9.63
CA SER A 344 -46.08 -5.55 10.21
C SER A 344 -47.29 -4.81 9.64
N ALA A 345 -47.21 -3.48 9.51
CA ALA A 345 -48.26 -2.67 8.90
C ALA A 345 -48.41 -3.00 7.41
N LEU A 346 -47.30 -3.07 6.67
CA LEU A 346 -47.31 -3.43 5.25
C LEU A 346 -47.97 -4.80 4.98
N VAL A 347 -47.64 -5.81 5.79
CA VAL A 347 -48.23 -7.16 5.67
C VAL A 347 -49.72 -7.13 6.00
N THR A 348 -50.11 -6.39 7.04
CA THR A 348 -51.50 -6.25 7.46
C THR A 348 -52.34 -5.58 6.37
N ASP A 349 -51.84 -4.49 5.79
CA ASP A 349 -52.51 -3.78 4.69
C ASP A 349 -52.76 -4.71 3.50
N VAL A 350 -51.74 -5.48 3.07
CA VAL A 350 -51.87 -6.37 1.92
C VAL A 350 -52.87 -7.48 2.19
N ILE A 351 -52.85 -8.07 3.39
CA ILE A 351 -53.79 -9.14 3.74
C ILE A 351 -55.22 -8.61 3.81
N GLY A 352 -55.42 -7.42 4.40
CA GLY A 352 -56.72 -6.76 4.44
C GLY A 352 -57.33 -6.54 3.05
N GLU A 353 -56.51 -6.22 2.05
CA GLU A 353 -56.98 -6.10 0.65
C GLU A 353 -57.58 -7.41 0.11
N TYR A 354 -57.06 -8.58 0.50
CA TYR A 354 -57.60 -9.89 0.10
C TYR A 354 -58.81 -10.31 0.94
N GLU A 355 -58.79 -10.02 2.25
CA GLU A 355 -59.93 -10.25 3.13
C GLU A 355 -61.17 -9.44 2.67
N ASP A 356 -60.98 -8.18 2.27
CA ASP A 356 -62.03 -7.31 1.73
C ASP A 356 -62.62 -7.83 0.41
N MET A 357 -61.83 -8.58 -0.38
CA MET A 357 -62.27 -9.25 -1.61
C MET A 357 -62.99 -10.59 -1.32
N GLY A 358 -62.99 -11.06 -0.07
CA GLY A 358 -63.59 -12.32 0.33
C GLY A 358 -62.71 -13.56 0.10
N ASP A 359 -61.42 -13.38 -0.16
CA ASP A 359 -60.47 -14.49 -0.32
C ASP A 359 -60.08 -15.11 1.04
N ASP A 360 -59.80 -16.42 1.09
CA ASP A 360 -59.37 -17.12 2.32
C ASP A 360 -57.88 -16.86 2.60
N VAL A 361 -57.58 -15.65 3.06
CA VAL A 361 -56.25 -15.23 3.53
C VAL A 361 -56.34 -14.89 5.01
N VAL A 362 -55.41 -15.41 5.82
CA VAL A 362 -55.39 -15.13 7.27
C VAL A 362 -53.98 -14.75 7.72
N LEU A 363 -53.88 -13.61 8.44
CA LEU A 363 -52.69 -13.25 9.19
C LEU A 363 -52.67 -14.00 10.53
N THR A 364 -51.89 -15.08 10.60
CA THR A 364 -51.88 -15.98 11.78
C THR A 364 -50.94 -15.53 12.89
N GLN A 365 -49.86 -14.82 12.53
CA GLN A 365 -48.91 -14.25 13.48
C GLN A 365 -48.27 -13.01 12.86
N THR A 366 -48.14 -11.95 13.64
CA THR A 366 -47.41 -10.76 13.23
C THR A 366 -46.60 -10.22 14.41
N GLU A 367 -45.35 -9.89 14.16
CA GLU A 367 -44.45 -9.25 15.10
C GLU A 367 -44.07 -7.87 14.56
N ARG A 368 -44.11 -6.85 15.42
CA ARG A 368 -43.74 -5.49 15.03
C ARG A 368 -42.29 -5.44 14.58
N THR A 369 -42.09 -5.26 13.28
CA THR A 369 -40.78 -5.34 12.64
C THR A 369 -40.58 -4.12 11.73
N VAL A 370 -39.43 -3.46 11.84
CA VAL A 370 -39.09 -2.28 11.05
C VAL A 370 -37.79 -2.54 10.30
N ALA A 371 -37.77 -2.26 9.00
CA ALA A 371 -36.60 -2.48 8.16
C ALA A 371 -36.47 -1.38 7.09
N PRO A 372 -35.24 -1.01 6.68
CA PRO A 372 -35.03 -0.14 5.52
C PRO A 372 -35.30 -0.94 4.24
N VAL A 373 -36.46 -0.74 3.62
CA VAL A 373 -36.91 -1.48 2.43
C VAL A 373 -37.54 -0.55 1.39
N ARG A 374 -37.78 -1.07 0.19
CA ARG A 374 -38.61 -0.40 -0.81
C ARG A 374 -40.03 -0.97 -0.71
N ALA A 375 -40.91 -0.27 -0.01
CA ALA A 375 -42.24 -0.78 0.35
C ALA A 375 -43.08 -1.21 -0.87
N THR A 376 -42.98 -0.47 -1.98
CA THR A 376 -43.67 -0.76 -3.26
C THR A 376 -43.32 -2.16 -3.80
N TRP A 377 -42.04 -2.50 -3.82
CA TRP A 377 -41.54 -3.79 -4.29
C TRP A 377 -41.87 -4.90 -3.32
N LEU A 378 -41.71 -4.67 -2.02
CA LEU A 378 -42.03 -5.69 -1.03
C LEU A 378 -43.54 -6.01 -0.99
N ARG A 379 -44.40 -5.00 -1.13
CA ARG A 379 -45.86 -5.17 -1.32
C ARG A 379 -46.14 -6.09 -2.49
N ARG A 380 -45.43 -5.91 -3.60
CA ARG A 380 -45.58 -6.70 -4.81
C ARG A 380 -45.12 -8.14 -4.65
N ALA A 381 -43.97 -8.36 -4.00
CA ALA A 381 -43.51 -9.71 -3.67
C ALA A 381 -44.55 -10.45 -2.81
N LEU A 382 -45.08 -9.80 -1.77
CA LEU A 382 -46.10 -10.40 -0.91
C LEU A 382 -47.39 -10.72 -1.68
N ARG A 383 -47.91 -9.79 -2.49
CA ARG A 383 -49.09 -10.04 -3.34
C ARG A 383 -48.88 -11.24 -4.27
N ASN A 384 -47.69 -11.39 -4.85
CA ASN A 384 -47.37 -12.53 -5.70
C ASN A 384 -47.36 -13.85 -4.93
N LEU A 385 -46.80 -13.88 -3.71
CA LEU A 385 -46.79 -15.09 -2.88
C LEU A 385 -48.20 -15.47 -2.41
N VAL A 386 -49.01 -14.50 -1.98
CA VAL A 386 -50.41 -14.72 -1.53
C VAL A 386 -51.28 -15.14 -2.71
N SER A 387 -51.21 -14.44 -3.84
CA SER A 387 -51.96 -14.80 -5.05
C SER A 387 -51.61 -16.21 -5.54
N ASN A 388 -50.33 -16.60 -5.50
CA ASN A 388 -49.91 -17.96 -5.82
C ASN A 388 -50.51 -18.98 -4.85
N SER A 389 -50.50 -18.69 -3.55
CA SER A 389 -51.04 -19.56 -2.50
C SER A 389 -52.55 -19.78 -2.65
N LEU A 390 -53.32 -18.72 -2.91
CA LEU A 390 -54.76 -18.81 -3.18
C LEU A 390 -55.06 -19.62 -4.44
N ARG A 391 -54.27 -19.40 -5.50
CA ARG A 391 -54.50 -20.04 -6.78
C ARG A 391 -54.24 -21.55 -6.78
N TYR A 392 -53.22 -22.01 -6.07
CA TYR A 392 -52.82 -23.43 -6.06
C TYR A 392 -53.26 -24.18 -4.81
N GLY A 393 -53.47 -23.49 -3.68
CA GLY A 393 -53.85 -24.08 -2.40
C GLY A 393 -55.16 -23.57 -1.82
N HIS A 394 -55.92 -22.75 -2.55
CA HIS A 394 -57.23 -22.18 -2.17
C HIS A 394 -57.26 -21.30 -0.92
N ARG A 395 -56.19 -21.31 -0.13
CA ARG A 395 -56.05 -20.63 1.13
C ARG A 395 -54.61 -20.18 1.33
N ALA A 396 -54.42 -19.04 1.97
CA ALA A 396 -53.09 -18.54 2.35
C ALA A 396 -53.06 -18.18 3.85
N ARG A 397 -52.09 -18.74 4.58
CA ARG A 397 -51.79 -18.35 5.96
C ARG A 397 -50.47 -17.61 6.00
N VAL A 398 -50.50 -16.36 6.42
CA VAL A 398 -49.32 -15.49 6.45
C VAL A 398 -48.82 -15.35 7.89
N ARG A 399 -47.50 -15.37 8.08
CA ARG A 399 -46.82 -15.10 9.34
C ARG A 399 -45.66 -14.16 9.13
N LEU A 400 -45.53 -13.16 9.98
CA LEU A 400 -44.35 -12.30 10.09
C LEU A 400 -43.77 -12.46 11.49
N HIS A 401 -42.50 -12.82 11.59
CA HIS A 401 -41.77 -12.87 12.85
C HIS A 401 -40.31 -12.48 12.64
N ARG A 402 -39.61 -12.19 13.73
CA ARG A 402 -38.19 -11.90 13.71
C ARG A 402 -37.39 -13.15 14.10
N GLU A 403 -36.40 -13.48 13.29
CA GLU A 403 -35.41 -14.52 13.59
C GLU A 403 -34.02 -13.87 13.62
N ALA A 404 -33.45 -13.71 14.82
CA ALA A 404 -32.17 -13.04 15.03
C ALA A 404 -32.07 -11.63 14.39
N ARG A 405 -31.34 -11.51 13.27
CA ARG A 405 -31.16 -10.28 12.48
C ARG A 405 -31.91 -10.32 11.16
N GLU A 406 -32.98 -11.09 11.07
CA GLU A 406 -33.80 -11.19 9.86
C GLU A 406 -35.29 -11.05 10.18
N ALA A 407 -36.03 -10.40 9.29
CA ALA A 407 -37.48 -10.49 9.22
C ALA A 407 -37.83 -11.71 8.37
N VAL A 408 -38.67 -12.59 8.91
CA VAL A 408 -39.08 -13.82 8.25
C VAL A 408 -40.57 -13.74 7.96
N LEU A 409 -40.90 -13.60 6.67
CA LEU A 409 -42.24 -13.60 6.15
C LEU A 409 -42.54 -14.99 5.56
N VAL A 410 -43.52 -15.67 6.11
CA VAL A 410 -43.90 -17.04 5.74
C VAL A 410 -45.31 -17.02 5.16
N VAL A 411 -45.50 -17.64 4.01
CA VAL A 411 -46.81 -17.86 3.39
C VAL A 411 -47.01 -19.36 3.20
N ASP A 412 -47.98 -19.92 3.93
CA ASP A 412 -48.36 -21.33 3.87
C ASP A 412 -49.64 -21.50 3.05
N ASP A 413 -49.63 -22.40 2.07
CA ASP A 413 -50.81 -22.83 1.32
C ASP A 413 -51.20 -24.28 1.65
N ASP A 414 -52.37 -24.71 1.17
CA ASP A 414 -52.87 -26.11 1.25
C ASP A 414 -52.89 -26.78 -0.15
N GLY A 415 -51.96 -26.37 -1.02
CA GLY A 415 -51.84 -26.88 -2.39
C GLY A 415 -51.13 -28.25 -2.49
N PRO A 416 -50.98 -28.78 -3.71
CA PRO A 416 -50.33 -30.08 -3.93
C PRO A 416 -48.81 -30.08 -3.66
N GLY A 417 -48.22 -28.92 -3.34
CA GLY A 417 -46.79 -28.69 -3.23
C GLY A 417 -46.04 -28.83 -4.55
N ILE A 418 -44.72 -28.99 -4.46
CA ILE A 418 -43.81 -29.05 -5.61
C ILE A 418 -42.89 -30.26 -5.45
N PRO A 419 -42.72 -31.13 -6.46
CA PRO A 419 -41.71 -32.20 -6.42
C PRO A 419 -40.33 -31.66 -6.04
N GLU A 420 -39.59 -32.33 -5.14
CA GLU A 420 -38.35 -31.80 -4.59
C GLU A 420 -37.29 -31.47 -5.66
N ASP A 421 -37.22 -32.27 -6.72
CA ASP A 421 -36.34 -32.07 -7.88
C ASP A 421 -36.76 -30.87 -8.76
N ALA A 422 -37.99 -30.40 -8.61
CA ALA A 422 -38.55 -29.27 -9.35
C ALA A 422 -38.50 -27.95 -8.57
N ILE A 423 -38.31 -27.96 -7.24
CA ILE A 423 -38.32 -26.74 -6.41
C ILE A 423 -37.32 -25.70 -6.91
N ALA A 424 -36.07 -26.11 -7.20
CA ALA A 424 -35.03 -25.21 -7.68
C ALA A 424 -35.41 -24.57 -9.03
N ARG A 425 -35.93 -25.40 -9.96
CA ARG A 425 -36.36 -24.96 -11.31
C ARG A 425 -37.58 -24.04 -11.25
N MET A 426 -38.51 -24.26 -10.32
CA MET A 426 -39.72 -23.45 -10.17
C MET A 426 -39.45 -21.99 -9.77
N MET A 427 -38.22 -21.67 -9.33
CA MET A 427 -37.78 -20.30 -9.10
C MET A 427 -37.22 -19.61 -10.36
N GLU A 428 -36.98 -20.34 -11.45
CA GLU A 428 -36.49 -19.81 -12.72
C GLU A 428 -37.62 -19.16 -13.55
N PRO A 429 -37.35 -18.05 -14.27
CA PRO A 429 -38.36 -17.37 -15.07
C PRO A 429 -39.05 -18.29 -16.08
N PHE A 430 -40.36 -18.09 -16.27
CA PHE A 430 -41.20 -18.85 -17.23
C PHE A 430 -41.36 -20.35 -16.94
N THR A 431 -40.95 -20.81 -15.75
CA THR A 431 -41.04 -22.23 -15.39
C THR A 431 -42.39 -22.57 -14.77
N ARG A 432 -42.96 -23.71 -15.19
CA ARG A 432 -44.23 -24.26 -14.68
C ARG A 432 -44.13 -25.80 -14.58
N LEU A 433 -44.79 -26.39 -13.58
CA LEU A 433 -44.80 -27.85 -13.38
C LEU A 433 -45.49 -28.64 -14.51
N ASP A 434 -46.51 -28.05 -15.13
CA ASP A 434 -47.26 -28.69 -16.22
C ASP A 434 -47.72 -27.63 -17.25
N PRO A 435 -47.08 -27.51 -18.42
CA PRO A 435 -47.41 -26.49 -19.43
C PRO A 435 -48.74 -26.76 -20.15
N SER A 436 -49.23 -28.02 -20.16
CA SER A 436 -50.42 -28.44 -20.92
C SER A 436 -51.70 -28.62 -20.10
N ARG A 437 -51.62 -28.85 -18.77
CA ARG A 437 -52.78 -29.20 -17.93
C ARG A 437 -53.52 -28.02 -17.29
N ASN A 438 -53.05 -26.78 -17.44
CA ASN A 438 -53.60 -25.63 -16.72
C ASN A 438 -53.84 -24.41 -17.63
N THR A 439 -54.72 -24.58 -18.63
CA THR A 439 -55.33 -23.45 -19.38
C THR A 439 -56.31 -22.64 -18.50
N GLY A 440 -56.87 -23.20 -17.43
CA GLY A 440 -57.67 -22.47 -16.42
C GLY A 440 -56.85 -21.85 -15.28
N THR A 441 -55.56 -22.18 -15.22
CA THR A 441 -54.53 -21.63 -14.33
C THR A 441 -54.42 -20.11 -14.31
N GLY A 442 -54.01 -19.55 -15.45
CA GLY A 442 -53.70 -18.14 -15.62
C GLY A 442 -52.42 -17.62 -14.97
N GLY A 443 -51.26 -17.70 -15.64
CA GLY A 443 -50.05 -16.97 -15.21
C GLY A 443 -48.76 -17.40 -15.92
N ALA A 444 -47.85 -16.44 -16.14
CA ALA A 444 -46.61 -16.60 -16.92
C ALA A 444 -45.48 -17.39 -16.23
N GLY A 445 -45.65 -17.86 -15.00
CA GLY A 445 -44.57 -18.50 -14.24
C GLY A 445 -43.48 -17.52 -13.77
N LEU A 446 -43.86 -16.25 -13.54
CA LEU A 446 -42.94 -15.18 -13.17
C LEU A 446 -43.09 -14.72 -11.72
N GLY A 447 -44.20 -15.04 -11.05
CA GLY A 447 -44.50 -14.55 -9.70
C GLY A 447 -43.44 -14.94 -8.65
N LEU A 448 -43.01 -16.21 -8.64
CA LEU A 448 -41.97 -16.70 -7.73
C LEU A 448 -40.59 -16.11 -8.07
N THR A 449 -40.26 -16.02 -9.36
CA THR A 449 -39.03 -15.38 -9.83
C THR A 449 -38.97 -13.90 -9.44
N LEU A 450 -40.09 -13.18 -9.55
CA LEU A 450 -40.20 -11.78 -9.17
C LEU A 450 -40.06 -11.62 -7.64
N ALA A 451 -40.74 -12.45 -6.84
CA ALA A 451 -40.59 -12.44 -5.39
C ALA A 451 -39.14 -12.73 -4.96
N ARG A 452 -38.47 -13.69 -5.61
CA ARG A 452 -37.05 -13.99 -5.39
C ARG A 452 -36.15 -12.81 -5.77
N ALA A 453 -36.34 -12.23 -6.95
CA ALA A 453 -35.52 -11.11 -7.41
C ALA A 453 -35.68 -9.88 -6.50
N ILE A 454 -36.88 -9.65 -5.96
CA ILE A 454 -37.13 -8.61 -4.94
C ILE A 454 -36.41 -8.94 -3.62
N ALA A 455 -36.43 -10.20 -3.19
CA ALA A 455 -35.68 -10.65 -2.00
C ALA A 455 -34.18 -10.40 -2.15
N ASP A 456 -33.61 -10.86 -3.26
CA ASP A 456 -32.18 -10.76 -3.58
C ASP A 456 -31.74 -9.27 -3.64
N GLN A 457 -32.58 -8.41 -4.21
CA GLN A 457 -32.35 -6.96 -4.24
C GLN A 457 -32.30 -6.30 -2.86
N HIS A 458 -32.98 -6.87 -1.87
CA HIS A 458 -32.93 -6.42 -0.47
C HIS A 458 -31.85 -7.13 0.35
N GLY A 459 -30.97 -7.92 -0.30
CA GLY A 459 -29.94 -8.73 0.36
C GLY A 459 -30.53 -9.92 1.14
N GLY A 460 -31.78 -10.27 0.86
CA GLY A 460 -32.51 -11.37 1.48
C GLY A 460 -32.48 -12.65 0.66
N SER A 461 -33.43 -13.55 0.93
CA SER A 461 -33.61 -14.77 0.16
C SER A 461 -35.07 -15.24 0.15
N LEU A 462 -35.44 -15.99 -0.88
CA LEU A 462 -36.71 -16.72 -0.96
C LEU A 462 -36.43 -18.22 -0.99
N SER A 463 -37.12 -18.98 -0.14
CA SER A 463 -37.05 -20.44 -0.10
C SER A 463 -38.44 -21.05 -0.15
N LEU A 464 -38.54 -22.24 -0.75
CA LEU A 464 -39.78 -23.01 -0.86
C LEU A 464 -39.56 -24.38 -0.20
N ALA A 465 -40.52 -24.82 0.60
CA ALA A 465 -40.49 -26.13 1.25
C ALA A 465 -41.89 -26.75 1.25
N ASN A 466 -41.99 -28.05 0.95
CA ASN A 466 -43.25 -28.76 1.10
C ASN A 466 -43.59 -28.94 2.59
N ARG A 467 -44.87 -28.79 2.91
CA ARG A 467 -45.44 -29.13 4.21
C ARG A 467 -45.89 -30.59 4.17
N PHE A 468 -45.51 -31.36 5.18
CA PHE A 468 -45.84 -32.78 5.27
C PHE A 468 -46.72 -33.07 6.49
N GLU A 469 -47.74 -33.89 6.29
CA GLU A 469 -48.52 -34.51 7.36
C GLU A 469 -48.64 -36.00 7.07
N GLN A 470 -48.27 -36.85 8.04
CA GLN A 470 -48.30 -38.32 7.89
C GLN A 470 -47.59 -38.83 6.62
N GLY A 471 -46.51 -38.17 6.20
CA GLY A 471 -45.74 -38.54 5.01
C GLY A 471 -46.36 -38.12 3.67
N ARG A 472 -47.44 -37.33 3.67
CA ARG A 472 -48.07 -36.77 2.47
C ARG A 472 -47.87 -35.26 2.44
N ILE A 473 -47.72 -34.72 1.24
CA ILE A 473 -47.67 -33.27 1.04
C ILE A 473 -49.07 -32.72 1.31
N VAL A 474 -49.15 -31.74 2.22
CA VAL A 474 -50.39 -31.03 2.60
C VAL A 474 -50.36 -29.55 2.21
N GLY A 475 -49.28 -29.09 1.57
CA GLY A 475 -49.13 -27.69 1.18
C GLY A 475 -47.70 -27.32 0.84
N LEU A 476 -47.51 -26.06 0.46
CA LEU A 476 -46.21 -25.43 0.26
C LEU A 476 -46.04 -24.27 1.26
N THR A 477 -44.82 -24.10 1.75
CA THR A 477 -44.37 -22.95 2.53
C THR A 477 -43.40 -22.13 1.68
N ALA A 478 -43.74 -20.87 1.41
CA ALA A 478 -42.82 -19.89 0.87
C ALA A 478 -42.29 -18.99 2.00
N THR A 479 -40.97 -18.98 2.17
CA THR A 479 -40.29 -18.20 3.22
C THR A 479 -39.39 -17.14 2.60
N LEU A 480 -39.77 -15.88 2.77
CA LEU A 480 -39.02 -14.70 2.40
C LEU A 480 -38.26 -14.15 3.62
N ARG A 481 -36.93 -14.13 3.55
CA ARG A 481 -36.05 -13.60 4.59
C ARG A 481 -35.47 -12.26 4.16
N LEU A 482 -35.51 -11.27 5.04
CA LEU A 482 -34.94 -9.94 4.80
C LEU A 482 -34.00 -9.56 5.95
N PRO A 483 -32.79 -9.04 5.69
CA PRO A 483 -31.89 -8.62 6.75
C PRO A 483 -32.45 -7.38 7.51
N LEU A 484 -32.37 -7.44 8.83
CA LEU A 484 -32.60 -6.34 9.75
C LEU A 484 -31.25 -5.71 10.10
N VAL A 485 -31.16 -4.39 9.97
CA VAL A 485 -29.94 -3.61 10.26
C VAL A 485 -29.60 -3.62 11.74
#